data_AF-A0A3L6T8Q6-F1
#
_entry.id   AF-A0A3L6T8Q6-F1
#
_cell.length_a   1.000
_cell.length_b   1.000
_cell.length_c   1.000
_cell.angle_alpha   90.00
_cell.angle_beta   90.00
_cell.angle_gamma   90.00
#
_symmetry.space_group_name_H-M   'P 1'
#
loop_
_entity.id
_entity.type
_entity.pdbx_description
1 polymer ?
#
loop_
_entity_poly.entity_id
_entity_poly.type
_entity_poly.pdbx_seq_one_letter_code
_entity_poly.pdbx_strand_id
1 'polypeptide(L)'
;MLCKLRFLTKLRVPEERNVKLLIAQMHVVMGQLDVASEKLQNIIDEDPRDFRPHLCQGIVYALLDRKEDADKQFDIYRSLVPDEFPDKSFISDVILAAKMESDDRIQKEFGSEFLSKK
;
A
#
# COMPACT_ATOMS: atom_id res chain seq x y z
N MET A 1 -22.52 -32.09 -8.73
CA MET A 1 -21.97 -31.66 -7.42
C MET A 1 -20.58 -30.99 -7.52
N LEU A 2 -19.66 -31.51 -8.33
CA LEU A 2 -18.28 -30.98 -8.43
C LEU A 2 -18.17 -29.49 -8.83
N CYS A 3 -18.99 -28.97 -9.75
CA CYS A 3 -18.96 -27.55 -10.13
C CYS A 3 -19.37 -26.62 -8.98
N LYS A 4 -20.32 -27.02 -8.13
CA LYS A 4 -20.78 -26.23 -6.99
C LYS A 4 -19.72 -26.18 -5.89
N LEU A 5 -19.02 -27.30 -5.65
CA LEU A 5 -17.90 -27.34 -4.71
C LEU A 5 -16.73 -26.47 -5.19
N ARG A 6 -16.38 -26.53 -6.49
CA ARG A 6 -15.34 -25.69 -7.09
C ARG A 6 -15.67 -24.19 -7.07
N PHE A 7 -16.94 -23.84 -7.22
CA PHE A 7 -17.43 -22.47 -7.09
C PHE A 7 -17.35 -21.96 -5.64
N LEU A 8 -17.78 -22.78 -4.68
CA LEU A 8 -17.69 -22.45 -3.24
C LEU A 8 -16.24 -22.30 -2.77
N THR A 9 -15.32 -23.14 -3.24
CA THR A 9 -13.89 -22.96 -2.96
C THR A 9 -13.34 -21.69 -3.61
N LYS A 10 -13.80 -21.34 -4.81
CA LYS A 10 -13.40 -20.11 -5.50
C LYS A 10 -13.91 -18.85 -4.82
N LEU A 11 -15.05 -18.89 -4.14
CA LEU A 11 -15.59 -17.76 -3.35
C LEU A 11 -14.96 -17.63 -1.96
N ARG A 12 -14.62 -18.76 -1.30
CA ARG A 12 -13.95 -18.73 0.01
C ARG A 12 -12.56 -18.10 -0.02
N VAL A 13 -11.81 -18.35 -1.08
CA VAL A 13 -10.42 -17.88 -1.22
C VAL A 13 -10.33 -16.32 -1.19
N PRO A 14 -11.18 -15.57 -1.91
CA PRO A 14 -11.32 -14.12 -1.75
C PRO A 14 -11.72 -13.66 -0.34
N GLU A 15 -12.65 -14.36 0.33
CA GLU A 15 -13.09 -14.00 1.69
C GLU A 15 -11.96 -14.15 2.71
N GLU A 16 -11.19 -15.23 2.64
CA GLU A 16 -10.02 -15.46 3.50
C GLU A 16 -8.96 -14.36 3.31
N ARG A 17 -8.66 -14.00 2.06
CA ARG A 17 -7.71 -12.92 1.77
C ARG A 17 -8.18 -11.56 2.28
N ASN A 18 -9.49 -11.28 2.20
CA ASN A 18 -10.05 -10.04 2.76
C ASN A 18 -9.83 -9.96 4.29
N VAL A 19 -9.97 -11.08 5.00
CA VAL A 19 -9.68 -11.15 6.44
C VAL A 19 -8.20 -10.95 6.72
N LYS A 20 -7.31 -11.57 5.94
CA LYS A 20 -5.85 -11.36 6.05
C LYS A 20 -5.47 -9.90 5.84
N LEU A 21 -6.06 -9.24 4.84
CA LEU A 21 -5.83 -7.82 4.55
C LEU A 21 -6.30 -6.93 5.72
N LEU A 22 -7.47 -7.20 6.29
CA LEU A 22 -7.98 -6.46 7.44
C LEU A 22 -7.05 -6.60 8.66
N ILE A 23 -6.54 -7.81 8.92
CA ILE A 23 -5.55 -8.05 10.00
C ILE A 23 -4.29 -7.22 9.74
N ALA A 24 -3.78 -7.20 8.51
CA ALA A 24 -2.60 -6.40 8.18
C ALA A 24 -2.84 -4.90 8.40
N GLN A 25 -3.99 -4.36 7.99
CA GLN A 25 -4.39 -2.97 8.24
C GLN A 25 -4.50 -2.66 9.74
N MET A 26 -4.99 -3.60 10.55
CA MET A 26 -4.99 -3.43 12.02
C MET A 26 -3.58 -3.30 12.58
N HIS A 27 -2.60 -4.06 12.08
CA HIS A 27 -1.20 -3.87 12.48
C HIS A 27 -0.66 -2.48 12.10
N VAL A 28 -1.07 -1.93 10.94
CA VAL A 28 -0.73 -0.53 10.58
C VAL A 28 -1.30 0.45 11.60
N VAL A 29 -2.58 0.32 11.96
CA VAL A 29 -3.25 1.19 12.94
C VAL A 29 -2.59 1.08 14.33
N MET A 30 -2.09 -0.11 14.70
CA MET A 30 -1.34 -0.31 15.94
C MET A 30 0.11 0.18 15.89
N GLY A 31 0.58 0.72 14.76
CA GLY A 31 1.97 1.15 14.55
C GLY A 31 2.97 -0.01 14.40
N GLN A 32 2.48 -1.24 14.25
CA GLN A 32 3.29 -2.45 14.08
C GLN A 32 3.64 -2.63 12.59
N LEU A 33 4.40 -1.68 12.05
CA LEU A 33 4.63 -1.53 10.61
C LEU A 33 5.40 -2.72 10.00
N ASP A 34 6.38 -3.28 10.71
CA ASP A 34 7.12 -4.45 10.22
C ASP A 34 6.23 -5.69 10.09
N VAL A 35 5.36 -5.92 11.08
CA VAL A 35 4.40 -7.03 11.09
C VAL A 35 3.35 -6.83 9.98
N ALA A 36 2.88 -5.59 9.80
CA ALA A 36 1.97 -5.26 8.71
C ALA A 36 2.62 -5.54 7.33
N SER A 37 3.88 -5.12 7.16
CA SER A 37 4.65 -5.32 5.94
C SER A 37 4.81 -6.80 5.59
N GLU A 38 5.16 -7.64 6.56
CA GLU A 38 5.28 -9.10 6.35
C GLU A 38 3.95 -9.72 5.94
N LYS A 39 2.84 -9.35 6.60
CA LYS A 39 1.51 -9.86 6.28
C LYS A 39 1.04 -9.44 4.89
N LEU A 40 1.28 -8.20 4.51
CA LEU A 40 0.94 -7.68 3.19
C LEU A 40 1.77 -8.36 2.10
N GLN A 41 3.06 -8.61 2.33
CA GLN A 41 3.89 -9.36 1.38
C GLN A 41 3.35 -10.76 1.14
N ASN A 42 2.95 -11.49 2.19
CA ASN A 42 2.33 -12.80 2.05
C ASN A 42 1.04 -12.75 1.20
N ILE A 43 0.22 -11.70 1.37
CA ILE A 43 -1.00 -11.52 0.56
C ILE A 43 -0.66 -11.22 -0.91
N ILE A 44 0.37 -10.41 -1.15
CA ILE A 44 0.87 -10.11 -2.51
C ILE A 44 1.38 -11.40 -3.18
N ASP A 45 2.11 -12.24 -2.46
CA ASP A 45 2.65 -13.49 -2.99
C ASP A 45 1.51 -14.50 -3.32
N GLU A 46 0.42 -14.46 -2.56
CA GLU A 46 -0.80 -15.26 -2.83
C GLU A 46 -1.57 -14.77 -4.06
N ASP A 47 -1.67 -13.45 -4.29
CA ASP A 47 -2.38 -12.85 -5.42
C ASP A 47 -1.75 -11.51 -5.86
N PRO A 48 -0.73 -11.54 -6.73
CA PRO A 48 -0.02 -10.33 -7.17
C PRO A 48 -0.86 -9.38 -8.04
N ARG A 49 -2.08 -9.78 -8.41
CA ARG A 49 -3.00 -8.96 -9.21
C ARG A 49 -4.00 -8.20 -8.33
N ASP A 50 -4.06 -8.50 -7.04
CA ASP A 50 -4.86 -7.73 -6.09
C ASP A 50 -4.18 -6.39 -5.83
N PHE A 51 -4.75 -5.29 -6.32
CA PHE A 51 -4.19 -3.95 -6.17
C PHE A 51 -4.20 -3.45 -4.71
N ARG A 52 -5.08 -4.00 -3.85
CA ARG A 52 -5.31 -3.50 -2.48
C ARG A 52 -4.11 -3.69 -1.55
N PRO A 53 -3.47 -4.87 -1.48
CA PRO A 53 -2.28 -5.03 -0.66
C PRO A 53 -1.09 -4.18 -1.16
N HIS A 54 -0.97 -3.92 -2.47
CA HIS A 54 0.04 -2.98 -2.98
C HIS A 54 -0.18 -1.55 -2.48
N LEU A 55 -1.43 -1.06 -2.46
CA LEU A 55 -1.75 0.24 -1.87
C LEU A 55 -1.38 0.30 -0.38
N CYS A 56 -1.78 -0.71 0.39
CA CYS A 56 -1.46 -0.77 1.83
C CYS A 56 0.05 -0.89 2.07
N GLN A 57 0.77 -1.65 1.26
CA GLN A 57 2.23 -1.81 1.38
C GLN A 57 2.96 -0.50 1.09
N GLY A 58 2.49 0.25 0.08
CA GLY A 58 3.01 1.58 -0.20
C GLY A 58 2.83 2.53 0.98
N ILE A 59 1.67 2.52 1.65
CA ILE A 59 1.42 3.31 2.87
C ILE A 59 2.37 2.88 3.99
N VAL A 60 2.53 1.57 4.23
CA VAL A 60 3.45 1.05 5.25
C VAL A 60 4.88 1.50 4.98
N TYR A 61 5.36 1.42 3.74
CA TYR A 61 6.69 1.90 3.38
C TYR A 61 6.83 3.41 3.53
N ALA A 62 5.80 4.20 3.19
CA ALA A 62 5.82 5.63 3.42
C ALA A 62 5.91 5.98 4.92
N LEU A 63 5.19 5.26 5.78
CA LEU A 63 5.26 5.40 7.24
C LEU A 63 6.61 4.98 7.83
N LEU A 64 7.32 4.07 7.15
CA LEU A 64 8.69 3.64 7.47
C LEU A 64 9.77 4.54 6.84
N ASP A 65 9.39 5.65 6.21
CA ASP A 65 10.29 6.56 5.48
C ASP A 65 11.06 5.89 4.31
N ARG A 66 10.55 4.77 3.80
CA ARG A 66 11.09 4.03 2.66
C ARG A 66 10.44 4.51 1.35
N LYS A 67 10.71 5.77 1.00
CA LYS A 67 10.03 6.47 -0.10
C LYS A 67 10.12 5.75 -1.45
N GLU A 68 11.29 5.24 -1.82
CA GLU A 68 11.49 4.54 -3.10
C GLU A 68 10.67 3.25 -3.20
N ASP A 69 10.56 2.51 -2.10
CA ASP A 69 9.76 1.27 -2.07
C ASP A 69 8.27 1.58 -2.03
N ALA A 70 7.87 2.66 -1.35
CA ALA A 70 6.51 3.15 -1.37
C ALA A 70 6.07 3.51 -2.81
N ASP A 71 6.89 4.26 -3.53
CA ASP A 71 6.64 4.65 -4.92
C ASP A 71 6.44 3.43 -5.83
N LYS A 72 7.32 2.41 -5.73
CA LYS A 72 7.17 1.16 -6.49
C LYS A 72 5.81 0.50 -6.24
N GLN A 73 5.38 0.43 -4.98
CA GLN A 73 4.10 -0.19 -4.64
C GLN A 73 2.91 0.64 -5.15
N PHE A 74 2.99 1.97 -5.07
CA PHE A 74 1.96 2.85 -5.62
C PHE A 74 1.86 2.77 -7.14
N ASP A 75 2.97 2.58 -7.85
CA ASP A 75 2.96 2.37 -9.30
C ASP A 75 2.29 1.05 -9.68
N ILE A 76 2.56 -0.02 -8.93
CA ILE A 76 1.86 -1.30 -9.11
C ILE A 76 0.36 -1.13 -8.85
N TYR A 77 -0.03 -0.48 -7.75
CA TYR A 77 -1.43 -0.16 -7.45
C TYR A 77 -2.11 0.57 -8.63
N ARG A 78 -1.49 1.64 -9.15
CA ARG A 78 -2.03 2.42 -10.28
C ARG A 78 -2.22 1.59 -11.54
N SER A 79 -1.33 0.62 -11.77
CA SER A 79 -1.38 -0.28 -12.94
C SER A 79 -2.48 -1.34 -12.85
N LEU A 80 -2.93 -1.69 -11.64
CA LEU A 80 -3.87 -2.78 -11.38
C LEU A 80 -5.28 -2.28 -11.03
N VAL A 81 -5.42 -1.08 -10.48
CA VAL A 81 -6.72 -0.55 -10.03
C VAL A 81 -7.63 -0.21 -11.21
N PRO A 82 -8.86 -0.79 -11.28
CA PRO A 82 -9.83 -0.48 -12.33
C PRO A 82 -10.21 1.00 -12.37
N ASP A 83 -10.52 1.53 -13.54
CA ASP A 83 -10.90 2.96 -13.70
C ASP A 83 -12.22 3.29 -13.00
N GLU A 84 -13.14 2.34 -12.96
CA GLU A 84 -14.42 2.45 -12.25
C GLU A 84 -14.31 2.27 -10.73
N PHE A 85 -13.10 1.99 -10.19
CA PHE A 85 -12.93 1.79 -8.76
C PHE A 85 -13.29 3.08 -8.00
N PRO A 86 -14.21 3.00 -7.02
CA PRO A 86 -14.56 4.15 -6.20
C PRO A 86 -13.33 4.78 -5.58
N ASP A 87 -13.31 6.11 -5.53
CA ASP A 87 -12.26 6.88 -4.87
C ASP A 87 -10.84 6.74 -5.47
N LYS A 88 -10.67 6.09 -6.63
CA LYS A 88 -9.36 5.99 -7.32
C LYS A 88 -8.68 7.35 -7.50
N SER A 89 -9.43 8.37 -7.95
CA SER A 89 -8.91 9.74 -8.11
C SER A 89 -8.46 10.29 -6.76
N PHE A 90 -9.33 10.22 -5.76
CA PHE A 90 -9.04 10.72 -4.42
C PHE A 90 -7.80 10.07 -3.81
N ILE A 91 -7.69 8.75 -3.88
CA ILE A 91 -6.51 8.00 -3.39
C ILE A 91 -5.25 8.44 -4.14
N SER A 92 -5.34 8.60 -5.46
CA SER A 92 -4.20 9.06 -6.29
C SER A 92 -3.75 10.46 -5.91
N ASP A 93 -4.69 11.38 -5.65
CA ASP A 93 -4.42 12.75 -5.21
C ASP A 93 -3.77 12.78 -3.83
N VAL A 94 -4.25 11.93 -2.89
CA VAL A 94 -3.65 11.79 -1.56
C VAL A 94 -2.20 11.28 -1.64
N ILE A 95 -1.93 10.27 -2.47
CA ILE A 95 -0.57 9.77 -2.67
C ILE A 95 0.33 10.86 -3.25
N LEU A 96 -0.17 11.62 -4.23
CA LEU A 96 0.58 12.72 -4.84
C LEU A 96 0.89 13.83 -3.83
N ALA A 97 -0.11 14.25 -3.04
CA ALA A 97 0.06 15.27 -2.01
C ALA A 97 1.11 14.85 -0.96
N ALA A 98 1.02 13.61 -0.45
CA ALA A 98 1.99 13.08 0.51
C ALA A 98 3.43 13.07 -0.07
N LYS A 99 3.57 12.75 -1.36
CA LYS A 99 4.87 12.80 -2.05
C LYS A 99 5.42 14.23 -2.12
N MET A 100 4.60 15.20 -2.53
CA MET A 100 5.02 16.60 -2.63
C MET A 100 5.42 17.19 -1.27
N GLU A 101 4.67 16.89 -0.21
CA GLU A 101 5.03 17.34 1.15
C GLU A 101 6.36 16.76 1.63
N SER A 102 6.63 15.48 1.34
CA SER A 102 7.93 14.87 1.68
C SER A 102 9.10 15.52 0.93
N ASP A 103 8.91 15.88 -0.34
CA ASP A 103 9.95 16.54 -1.15
C ASP A 103 10.22 17.99 -0.70
N ASP A 104 9.18 18.76 -0.35
CA ASP A 104 9.33 20.12 0.17
C ASP A 104 10.05 20.15 1.52
N ARG A 105 9.76 19.17 2.40
CA ARG A 105 10.47 19.01 3.68
C ARG A 105 11.96 18.74 3.48
N ILE A 106 12.30 17.83 2.57
CA ILE A 106 13.69 17.52 2.21
C ILE A 106 14.40 18.81 1.73
N GLN A 107 13.81 19.54 0.78
CA GLN A 107 14.43 20.77 0.26
C GLN A 107 14.69 21.84 1.35
N LYS A 108 13.77 21.99 2.31
CA LYS A 108 13.93 22.92 3.44
C LYS A 108 15.05 22.48 4.40
N GLU A 109 15.12 21.20 4.75
CA GLU A 109 16.18 20.65 5.59
C GLU A 109 17.55 20.84 4.95
N PHE A 110 17.72 20.42 3.69
CA PHE A 110 18.98 20.60 2.95
C PHE A 110 19.35 22.08 2.73
N GLY A 111 18.37 22.95 2.46
CA GLY A 111 18.59 24.40 2.33
C GLY A 111 19.05 25.05 3.65
N SER A 112 18.49 24.62 4.77
CA SER A 112 18.87 25.12 6.11
C SER A 112 20.27 24.66 6.55
N GLU A 113 20.66 23.43 6.20
CA GLU A 113 21.97 22.87 6.53
C GLU A 113 23.12 23.57 5.78
N PHE A 114 22.84 24.04 4.56
CA PHE A 114 23.80 24.81 3.76
C PHE A 114 23.98 26.25 4.29
N LEU A 115 22.91 26.85 4.83
CA LEU A 115 22.95 28.17 5.45
C LEU A 115 23.62 28.16 6.83
N SER A 116 23.58 27.04 7.56
CA SER A 116 24.24 26.88 8.86
C SER A 116 25.75 26.66 8.78
N LYS A 117 26.31 26.38 7.60
CA LYS A 117 27.75 26.11 7.38
C LYS A 117 28.53 27.30 6.81
N LYS A 118 27.97 28.51 6.82
CA LYS A 118 28.61 29.75 6.36
C LYS A 118 28.79 30.74 7.51
#